data_AF-A0A530GFC1-F1
#
_entry.id   AF-A0A530GFC1-F1
#
_cell.length_a   1.000
_cell.length_b   1.000
_cell.length_c   1.000
_cell.angle_alpha   90.00
_cell.angle_beta   90.00
_cell.angle_gamma   90.00
#
_symmetry.space_group_name_H-M   'P 1'
#
loop_
_entity.id
_entity.type
_entity.pdbx_description
1 polymer ?
#
loop_
_entity_poly.entity_id
_entity_poly.type
_entity_poly.pdbx_seq_one_letter_code
_entity_poly.pdbx_strand_id
1 'polypeptide(L)'
;MPSTLLLVEEGGGYTVLPYASVHLLAEAGRIEVWPFDPQITRKLILATSSQKPMSSTFRPLFRAVRTELRDIISTHVWKPPQHNR
;
A
#
# COMPACT_ATOMS: atom_id res chain seq x y z
N MET A 1 15.14 15.99 -6.22
CA MET A 1 14.26 16.36 -5.10
C MET A 1 14.16 15.16 -4.17
N PRO A 2 14.47 15.30 -2.87
CA PRO A 2 14.24 14.23 -1.91
C PRO A 2 12.75 13.88 -1.88
N SER A 3 12.41 12.59 -1.82
CA SER A 3 11.03 12.17 -1.59
C SER A 3 10.63 12.50 -0.15
N THR A 4 9.32 12.60 0.12
CA THR A 4 8.82 12.81 1.48
C THR A 4 9.30 11.72 2.45
N LEU A 5 9.54 10.50 1.96
CA LEU A 5 10.05 9.38 2.76
C LEU A 5 11.51 9.55 3.15
N LEU A 6 12.36 10.05 2.25
CA LEU A 6 13.76 10.32 2.55
C LEU A 6 13.90 11.36 3.69
N LEU A 7 13.05 12.39 3.70
CA LEU A 7 13.00 13.36 4.80
C LEU A 7 12.62 12.72 6.15
N VAL A 8 11.76 11.70 6.16
CA VAL A 8 11.41 10.98 7.39
C VAL A 8 12.59 10.14 7.87
N GLU A 9 13.26 9.41 6.97
CA GLU A 9 14.42 8.58 7.31
C GLU A 9 15.60 9.42 7.87
N GLU A 10 15.75 10.66 7.41
CA GLU A 10 16.76 11.61 7.91
C GLU A 10 16.33 12.35 9.19
N GLY A 11 15.14 12.07 9.74
CA GLY A 11 14.62 12.71 10.95
C GLY A 11 14.05 14.12 10.74
N GLY A 12 13.83 14.53 9.50
CA GLY A 12 13.31 15.85 9.12
C GLY A 12 11.80 16.02 9.31
N GLY A 13 11.06 14.98 9.70
CA GLY A 13 9.63 15.05 9.99
C GLY A 13 8.91 13.72 9.97
N TYR A 14 7.59 13.77 9.79
CA TYR A 14 6.69 12.62 9.70
C TYR A 14 5.82 12.69 8.44
N THR A 15 5.27 11.55 8.02
CA THR A 15 4.37 11.45 6.87
C THR A 15 3.32 10.37 7.10
N VAL A 16 2.28 10.36 6.25
CA VAL A 16 1.22 9.34 6.25
C VAL A 16 1.33 8.52 4.98
N LEU A 17 1.57 7.22 5.12
CA LEU A 17 1.69 6.28 4.01
C LEU A 17 0.95 4.98 4.31
N PRO A 18 0.46 4.25 3.30
CA PRO A 18 0.00 2.88 3.49
C PRO A 18 1.16 2.04 4.05
N TYR A 19 0.93 1.30 5.14
CA TYR A 19 1.97 0.46 5.73
C TYR A 19 2.63 -0.49 4.71
N ALA A 20 1.83 -1.03 3.79
CA ALA A 20 2.32 -1.89 2.72
C ALA A 20 3.44 -1.30 1.86
N SER A 21 3.51 0.02 1.66
CA SER A 21 4.60 0.63 0.89
C SER A 21 5.90 0.80 1.68
N VAL A 22 5.87 0.67 3.02
CA VAL A 22 7.01 0.95 3.90
C VAL A 22 7.33 -0.18 4.89
N HIS A 23 6.62 -1.31 4.84
CA HIS A 23 6.78 -2.43 5.78
C HIS A 23 8.23 -2.91 5.89
N LEU A 24 8.96 -3.06 4.77
CA LEU A 24 10.36 -3.45 4.78
C LEU A 24 11.28 -2.44 5.50
N LEU A 25 10.97 -1.14 5.43
CA LEU A 25 11.74 -0.11 6.13
C LEU A 25 11.44 -0.14 7.64
N ALA A 26 10.19 -0.38 8.01
CA ALA A 26 9.78 -0.54 9.40
C ALA A 26 10.38 -1.82 10.02
N GLU A 27 10.35 -2.94 9.30
CA GLU A 27 10.98 -4.21 9.72
C GLU A 27 12.50 -4.08 9.84
N ALA A 28 13.13 -3.29 8.98
CA ALA A 28 14.55 -2.97 9.06
C ALA A 28 14.90 -1.94 10.16
N GLY A 29 13.92 -1.41 10.90
CA GLY A 29 14.12 -0.39 11.94
C GLY A 29 14.58 0.97 11.40
N ARG A 30 14.40 1.24 10.10
CA ARG A 30 14.81 2.50 9.46
C ARG A 30 13.81 3.61 9.67
N ILE A 31 12.56 3.26 9.98
CA ILE A 31 11.49 4.18 10.33
C ILE A 31 10.67 3.60 11.48
N GLU A 32 10.05 4.48 12.25
CA GLU A 32 9.02 4.12 13.22
C GLU A 32 7.62 4.34 12.61
N VAL A 33 6.66 3.53 13.04
CA VAL A 33 5.29 3.57 12.53
C VAL A 33 4.31 3.64 13.70
N TRP A 34 3.32 4.54 13.59
CA TRP A 34 2.19 4.63 14.51
C TRP A 34 0.88 4.39 13.77
N PRO A 35 -0.02 3.54 14.30
CA PRO A 35 -1.35 3.36 13.72
C PRO A 35 -2.27 4.55 14.04
N PHE A 36 -3.23 4.81 13.15
CA PHE A 36 -4.35 5.70 13.45
C PHE A 36 -5.45 4.95 14.20
N ASP A 37 -6.07 5.64 15.15
CA ASP A 37 -7.30 5.20 15.82
C ASP A 37 -8.34 6.34 15.78
N PRO A 38 -9.42 6.23 14.98
CA PRO A 38 -9.82 5.06 14.19
C PRO A 38 -8.92 4.82 12.97
N GLN A 39 -8.88 3.55 12.51
CA GLN A 39 -8.07 3.14 11.35
C GLN A 39 -8.51 3.85 10.05
N ILE A 40 -7.54 4.34 9.28
CA ILE A 40 -7.79 4.91 7.95
C ILE A 40 -7.95 3.77 6.94
N THR A 41 -9.08 3.75 6.22
CA THR A 41 -9.35 2.76 5.18
C THR A 41 -9.19 3.34 3.78
N ARG A 42 -8.84 2.49 2.81
CA ARG A 42 -8.65 2.88 1.40
C ARG A 42 -9.26 1.85 0.46
N LYS A 43 -9.73 2.29 -0.70
CA LYS A 43 -10.19 1.42 -1.78
C LYS A 43 -9.22 1.54 -2.96
N LEU A 44 -8.64 0.42 -3.38
CA LEU A 44 -7.87 0.34 -4.61
C LEU A 44 -8.84 0.09 -5.77
N ILE A 45 -8.81 0.97 -6.77
CA ILE A 45 -9.74 0.95 -7.90
C ILE A 45 -8.95 0.71 -9.17
N LEU A 46 -9.37 -0.29 -9.95
CA LEU A 46 -8.87 -0.52 -11.30
C LEU A 46 -9.84 0.13 -12.29
N ALA A 47 -9.46 1.31 -12.81
CA ALA A 47 -10.29 2.12 -13.69
C ALA A 47 -9.94 1.90 -15.17
N THR A 48 -10.95 1.98 -16.05
CA THR A 48 -10.78 2.02 -17.51
C THR A 48 -11.55 3.18 -18.11
N SER A 49 -11.18 3.57 -19.34
CA SER A 49 -11.97 4.55 -20.09
C SER A 49 -13.38 4.02 -20.34
N SER A 50 -14.39 4.83 -20.01
CA SER A 50 -15.79 4.54 -20.36
C SER A 50 -16.10 4.75 -21.85
N GLN A 51 -15.22 5.42 -22.59
CA GLN A 51 -15.40 5.76 -24.01
C GLN A 51 -14.86 4.67 -24.95
N LYS A 52 -14.01 3.77 -24.45
CA LYS A 52 -13.41 2.70 -25.26
C LYS A 52 -13.90 1.35 -24.75
N PRO A 53 -14.51 0.51 -25.61
CA PRO A 53 -14.84 -0.86 -25.24
C PRO A 53 -13.57 -1.57 -24.73
N MET A 54 -13.66 -2.19 -23.56
CA MET A 54 -12.55 -2.97 -23.01
C MET A 54 -12.21 -4.09 -23.99
N SER A 55 -11.00 -4.08 -24.56
CA SER A 55 -10.59 -5.10 -25.52
C SER A 55 -10.60 -6.49 -24.86
N SER A 56 -10.77 -7.53 -25.66
CA SER A 56 -10.70 -8.93 -25.20
C SER A 56 -9.40 -9.22 -24.45
N THR A 57 -8.30 -8.54 -24.80
CA THR A 57 -6.98 -8.64 -24.16
C THR A 57 -6.93 -8.02 -22.75
N PHE A 58 -7.74 -7.00 -22.46
CA PHE A 58 -7.76 -6.36 -21.13
C PHE A 58 -8.47 -7.20 -20.07
N ARG A 59 -9.44 -8.05 -20.45
CA ARG A 59 -10.18 -8.87 -19.48
C ARG A 59 -9.27 -9.85 -18.71
N PRO A 60 -8.37 -10.62 -19.37
CA PRO A 60 -7.38 -11.45 -18.68
C PRO A 60 -6.48 -10.64 -17.75
N LEU A 61 -6.01 -9.47 -18.19
CA LEU A 61 -5.16 -8.59 -17.37
C LEU A 61 -5.87 -8.15 -16.09
N PHE A 62 -7.14 -7.73 -16.18
CA PHE A 62 -7.94 -7.34 -15.03
C PHE A 62 -8.13 -8.47 -14.03
N ARG A 63 -8.34 -9.69 -14.55
CA ARG A 63 -8.42 -10.89 -13.71
C ARG A 63 -7.09 -11.17 -13.02
N ALA A 64 -5.98 -11.13 -13.76
CA ALA A 64 -4.64 -11.37 -13.21
C ALA A 64 -4.31 -10.37 -12.08
N VAL A 65 -4.47 -9.06 -12.33
CA VAL A 65 -4.25 -8.03 -11.30
C VAL A 65 -5.12 -8.25 -10.07
N ARG A 66 -6.39 -8.62 -10.26
CA ARG A 66 -7.31 -8.86 -9.14
C ARG A 66 -6.95 -10.12 -8.34
N THR A 67 -6.45 -11.16 -9.00
CA THR A 67 -5.97 -12.39 -8.34
C THR A 67 -4.72 -12.08 -7.53
N GLU A 68 -3.70 -11.48 -8.13
CA GLU A 68 -2.45 -11.12 -7.45
C GLU A 68 -2.72 -10.24 -6.22
N LEU A 69 -3.53 -9.19 -6.37
CA LEU A 69 -3.87 -8.34 -5.23
C LEU A 69 -4.60 -9.11 -4.11
N ARG A 70 -5.46 -10.06 -4.45
CA ARG A 70 -6.15 -10.88 -3.46
C ARG A 70 -5.17 -11.79 -2.71
N ASP A 71 -4.24 -12.38 -3.44
CA ASP A 71 -3.25 -13.29 -2.87
C ASP A 71 -2.34 -12.52 -1.92
N ILE A 72 -1.84 -11.34 -2.30
CA ILE A 72 -1.01 -10.54 -1.40
C ILE A 72 -1.81 -9.99 -0.20
N ILE A 73 -3.09 -9.66 -0.36
CA ILE A 73 -3.97 -9.32 0.78
C ILE A 73 -4.10 -10.51 1.74
N SER A 74 -4.20 -11.73 1.21
CA SER A 74 -4.40 -12.94 2.00
C SER A 74 -3.19 -13.33 2.84
N THR A 75 -1.97 -13.03 2.39
CA THR A 75 -0.74 -13.39 3.14
C THR A 75 -0.47 -12.49 4.34
N HIS A 76 -1.16 -11.34 4.46
CA HIS A 76 -1.06 -10.42 5.61
C HIS A 76 0.36 -9.90 5.93
N VAL A 77 1.35 -10.15 5.08
CA VAL A 77 2.78 -9.82 5.31
C VAL A 77 2.99 -8.33 5.56
N TRP A 78 2.13 -7.50 4.98
CA TRP A 78 2.14 -6.04 5.10
C TRP A 78 1.13 -5.48 6.10
N LYS A 79 0.77 -6.23 7.15
CA LYS A 79 -0.02 -5.66 8.24
C LYS A 79 0.92 -5.22 9.35
N PRO A 80 0.74 -4.02 9.92
CA PRO A 80 1.54 -3.61 11.06
C PRO A 80 1.32 -4.60 12.20
N PRO A 81 2.36 -4.93 12.99
CA PRO A 81 2.22 -5.78 14.16
C PRO A 81 1.17 -5.17 15.09
N GLN A 82 0.25 -5.99 15.58
CA GLN A 82 -0.73 -5.55 16.57
C GLN A 82 0.05 -5.32 17.88
N HIS A 83 0.43 -4.08 18.15
CA HIS A 83 0.89 -3.70 19.46
C HIS A 83 -0.33 -3.74 20.38
N ASN A 84 -0.51 -4.87 21.08
CA ASN A 84 -1.36 -4.93 22.26
C ASN A 84 -0.76 -3.97 23.28
N ARG A 85 -1.32 -2.77 23.37
CA ARG A 85 -1.21 -1.96 24.59
C ARG A 85 -2.21 -2.48 25.61
#